data_AF-A0A350X180-F1
#
_entry.id   AF-A0A350X180-F1
#
_cell.length_a   1.000
_cell.length_b   1.000
_cell.length_c   1.000
_cell.angle_alpha   90.00
_cell.angle_beta   90.00
_cell.angle_gamma   90.00
#
_symmetry.space_group_name_H-M   'P 1'
#
loop_
_entity.id
_entity.type
_entity.pdbx_description
1 polymer ?
#
loop_
_entity_poly.entity_id
_entity_poly.type
_entity_poly.pdbx_seq_one_letter_code
_entity_poly.pdbx_strand_id
1 'polypeptide(L)' 'LVGVHHIAGHIYANQLVEPLQFPLLALVVSGGHTELVYMKDHYQFEVIGETLDDAVGEAYDKVARTLSLPYPGGPHIDR' A
#
# COMPACT_ATOMS: atom_id res chain seq x y z
N LEU A 1 2.01 17.22 20.57
CA LEU A 1 1.83 16.12 19.60
C LEU A 1 2.57 16.48 18.32
N VAL A 2 3.13 15.51 17.61
CA VAL A 2 3.79 15.69 16.31
C VAL A 2 2.95 14.98 15.25
N GLY A 3 2.58 15.68 14.18
CA GLY A 3 1.84 15.09 13.06
C GLY A 3 2.74 14.14 12.25
N VAL A 4 2.19 13.03 11.78
CA VAL A 4 2.91 12.02 10.99
C VAL A 4 2.17 11.74 9.69
N HIS A 5 2.92 11.47 8.62
CA HIS A 5 2.34 11.11 7.32
C HIS A 5 2.07 9.60 7.27
N HIS A 6 0.80 9.22 7.09
CA HIS A 6 0.34 7.83 7.16
C HIS A 6 1.12 6.88 6.23
N ILE A 7 1.26 7.24 4.96
CA ILE A 7 1.97 6.41 3.96
C ILE A 7 3.47 6.36 4.20
N ALA A 8 4.05 7.45 4.69
CA ALA A 8 5.47 7.44 5.05
C ALA A 8 5.69 6.47 6.23
N GLY A 9 4.77 6.44 7.19
CA GLY A 9 4.77 5.47 8.28
C GLY A 9 4.72 4.02 7.78
N HIS A 10 3.85 3.72 6.81
CA HIS A 10 3.79 2.39 6.19
C HIS A 10 5.10 1.99 5.51
N ILE A 11 5.71 2.88 4.73
CA ILE A 11 6.99 2.60 4.06
C ILE A 11 8.10 2.38 5.10
N TYR A 12 8.21 3.27 6.08
CA TYR A 12 9.25 3.21 7.11
C TYR A 12 9.04 2.08 8.14
N ALA A 13 7.86 1.47 8.20
CA ALA A 13 7.66 0.26 9.02
C ALA A 13 8.61 -0.87 8.59
N ASN A 14 8.98 -0.95 7.30
CA ASN A 14 9.94 -1.94 6.80
C ASN A 14 11.34 -1.77 7.42
N GLN A 15 11.74 -0.55 7.80
CA GLN A 15 13.01 -0.26 8.49
C GLN A 15 13.13 -1.00 9.83
N LEU A 16 12.01 -1.39 10.45
CA LEU A 16 12.00 -2.15 11.71
C LEU A 16 12.36 -3.63 11.51
N VAL A 17 12.22 -4.14 10.28
CA VAL A 17 12.54 -5.53 9.92
C VAL A 17 13.95 -5.59 9.34
N GLU A 18 14.24 -4.73 8.37
CA GLU A 18 15.55 -4.64 7.72
C GLU A 18 15.89 -3.20 7.32
N PRO A 19 17.17 -2.80 7.30
CA PRO A 19 17.54 -1.46 6.88
C PRO A 19 17.12 -1.19 5.43
N LEU A 20 16.44 -0.06 5.19
CA LEU A 20 16.15 0.42 3.85
C LEU A 20 17.46 0.74 3.11
N GLN A 21 17.57 0.25 1.88
CA GLN A 21 18.70 0.51 1.00
C GLN A 21 18.26 1.38 -0.16
N PHE A 22 18.83 2.57 -0.28
CA PHE A 22 18.48 3.51 -1.34
C PHE A 22 19.43 3.39 -2.55
N PRO A 23 18.97 3.70 -3.77
CA PRO A 23 17.59 4.03 -4.11
C PRO A 23 16.68 2.79 -4.03
N LEU A 24 15.42 2.99 -3.63
CA LEU A 24 14.42 1.92 -3.56
C LEU A 24 13.11 2.30 -4.22
N LEU A 25 12.30 1.28 -4.51
CA LEU A 25 10.93 1.41 -4.97
C LEU A 25 10.02 0.74 -3.94
N ALA A 26 9.15 1.52 -3.30
CA ALA A 26 8.14 1.03 -2.39
C ALA A 26 6.83 0.78 -3.13
N LEU A 27 6.30 -0.44 -3.04
CA LEU A 27 4.95 -0.78 -3.47
C LEU A 27 4.02 -0.69 -2.25
N VAL A 28 3.16 0.32 -2.23
CA VAL A 28 2.19 0.53 -1.16
C VAL A 28 0.85 -0.03 -1.60
N VAL A 29 0.45 -1.15 -0.99
CA VAL A 29 -0.83 -1.82 -1.30
C VAL A 29 -1.61 -2.01 -0.01
N SER A 30 -2.83 -1.46 0.02
CA SER A 30 -3.74 -1.55 1.15
C SER A 30 -5.20 -1.56 0.68
N GLY A 31 -6.14 -1.52 1.61
CA GLY A 31 -7.56 -1.34 1.29
C GLY A 31 -7.88 -0.05 0.52
N GLY A 32 -7.09 1.02 0.74
CA GLY A 32 -7.36 2.35 0.16
C GLY A 32 -6.20 3.00 -0.60
N HIS A 33 -5.07 2.31 -0.75
CA HIS A 33 -3.91 2.83 -1.47
C HIS A 33 -3.34 1.74 -2.37
N THR A 34 -2.92 2.13 -3.57
CA THR A 34 -2.18 1.30 -4.51
C THR A 34 -1.24 2.22 -5.28
N GLU A 35 0.00 2.31 -4.80
CA GLU A 35 0.98 3.32 -5.24
C GLU A 35 2.39 2.70 -5.40
N LEU A 36 3.14 3.23 -6.36
CA LEU A 36 4.57 3.00 -6.56
C LEU A 36 5.32 4.27 -6.18
N VAL A 37 6.10 4.20 -5.11
CA VAL A 37 6.84 5.35 -4.56
C VAL A 37 8.34 5.10 -4.72
N TYR A 38 8.98 5.87 -5.59
CA TYR A 38 10.43 5.87 -5.75
C TYR A 38 11.08 6.73 -4.67
N MET A 39 12.10 6.20 -4.01
CA MET A 39 12.86 6.91 -2.98
C MET A 39 14.35 6.90 -3.31
N LYS A 40 14.90 8.10 -3.53
CA LYS A 40 16.33 8.30 -3.83
C LYS A 40 17.20 8.29 -2.57
N ASP A 41 16.64 8.71 -1.45
CA ASP A 41 17.25 8.72 -0.12
C ASP A 41 16.11 8.80 0.92
N HIS A 42 16.45 8.78 2.20
CA HIS A 42 15.52 9.02 3.29
C HIS A 42 14.69 10.30 3.06
N TYR A 43 13.40 10.20 3.34
CA TYR A 43 12.41 11.28 3.27
C TYR A 43 12.25 11.94 1.89
N GLN A 44 12.81 11.35 0.83
CA GLN A 44 12.57 11.76 -0.56
C GLN A 44 11.59 10.79 -1.20
N PHE A 45 10.33 11.20 -1.33
CA PHE A 45 9.25 10.37 -1.88
C PHE A 45 8.80 10.93 -3.23
N GLU A 46 8.86 10.10 -4.27
CA GLU A 46 8.39 10.42 -5.62
C GLU A 46 7.35 9.36 -6.01
N VAL A 47 6.07 9.72 -6.02
CA VAL A 47 5.01 8.83 -6.54
C VAL A 47 5.17 8.76 -8.05
N ILE A 48 5.50 7.59 -8.57
CA ILE A 48 5.71 7.35 -10.01
C ILE A 48 4.59 6.53 -10.66
N GLY A 49 3.63 6.06 -9.87
CA GLY A 49 2.42 5.41 -10.34
C GLY A 49 1.43 5.23 -9.20
N GLU A 50 0.14 5.35 -9.50
CA GLU A 50 -0.96 5.15 -8.56
C GLU A 50 -2.17 4.59 -9.31
N THR A 51 -3.11 3.99 -8.57
CA THR A 51 -4.41 3.65 -9.16
C THR A 51 -5.15 4.91 -9.59
N LEU A 52 -5.88 4.83 -10.71
CA LEU A 52 -6.73 5.92 -11.19
C LEU A 52 -8.17 5.82 -10.66
N ASP A 53 -8.51 4.68 -10.07
CA ASP A 53 -9.84 4.34 -9.60
C ASP A 53 -9.79 3.60 -8.25
N ASP A 54 -9.95 2.29 -8.25
CA ASP A 54 -10.04 1.47 -7.06
C ASP A 54 -8.64 1.03 -6.62
N ALA A 55 -8.37 1.08 -5.32
CA ALA A 55 -7.22 0.40 -4.77
C ALA A 55 -7.39 -1.12 -4.90
N VAL A 56 -6.29 -1.87 -4.95
CA VAL A 56 -6.34 -3.33 -5.11
C VAL A 56 -7.15 -4.00 -3.98
N GLY A 57 -7.00 -3.53 -2.74
CA GLY A 57 -7.76 -4.10 -1.62
C GLY A 57 -9.26 -3.84 -1.77
N GLU A 58 -9.64 -2.63 -2.22
CA GLU A 58 -11.03 -2.29 -2.52
C GLU A 58 -11.60 -3.13 -3.68
N ALA A 59 -10.81 -3.36 -4.74
CA ALA A 59 -11.21 -4.21 -5.85
C ALA A 59 -11.50 -5.65 -5.38
N TYR A 60 -10.64 -6.22 -4.53
CA TYR A 60 -10.86 -7.54 -3.93
C TYR A 60 -12.14 -7.59 -3.10
N ASP A 61 -12.40 -6.57 -2.29
CA ASP A 61 -13.62 -6.50 -1.47
C ASP A 61 -14.88 -6.35 -2.32
N LYS A 62 -14.84 -5.58 -3.41
CA LYS A 62 -15.96 -5.42 -4.35
C LYS A 62 -16.27 -6.72 -5.09
N VAL A 63 -15.24 -7.46 -5.53
CA VAL A 63 -15.41 -8.77 -6.17
C VAL A 63 -15.98 -9.78 -5.17
N ALA A 64 -15.42 -9.86 -3.95
CA ALA A 64 -15.91 -10.74 -2.89
C ALA A 64 -17.40 -10.50 -2.59
N ARG A 65 -17.81 -9.23 -2.46
CA ARG A 65 -19.21 -8.87 -2.27
C ARG A 65 -20.11 -9.32 -3.42
N THR A 66 -19.64 -9.18 -4.66
CA THR A 66 -20.39 -9.63 -5.85
C THR A 66 -20.58 -11.15 -5.87
N LEU A 67 -19.61 -11.89 -5.33
CA LEU A 67 -19.66 -13.33 -5.15
C LEU A 67 -20.36 -13.78 -3.85
N SER A 68 -20.94 -12.85 -3.09
CA SER A 68 -21.57 -13.12 -1.78
C SER A 68 -20.61 -13.75 -0.75
N LEU A 69 -19.33 -13.42 -0.84
CA LEU A 69 -18.30 -13.83 0.12
C LEU A 69 -18.23 -12.85 1.32
N PRO A 70 -17.73 -13.32 2.49
CA PRO A 70 -17.57 -12.47 3.66
C PRO A 70 -16.52 -11.36 3.48
N TYR A 71 -16.63 -10.32 4.31
CA TYR A 71 -15.64 -9.25 4.45
C TYR A 71 -14.68 -9.53 5.62
N PRO A 72 -13.36 -9.19 5.52
CA PRO A 72 -12.67 -8.66 4.35
C PRO A 72 -12.56 -9.71 3.24
N GLY A 73 -12.75 -9.27 2.00
CA GLY A 73 -12.85 -10.14 0.81
C GLY A 73 -11.51 -10.71 0.36
N GLY A 74 -10.41 -9.98 0.61
CA GLY A 74 -9.04 -10.37 0.26
C GLY A 74 -8.73 -11.86 0.47
N PRO A 75 -8.77 -12.36 1.72
CA PRO A 75 -8.45 -13.76 2.04
C PRO A 75 -9.40 -14.81 1.43
N HIS A 76 -10.60 -14.42 1.01
CA HIS A 76 -11.58 -15.33 0.42
C HIS A 76 -11.44 -15.45 -1.10
N ILE A 77 -10.93 -14.41 -1.76
CA ILE A 77 -10.67 -14.41 -3.21
C ILE A 77 -9.33 -15.08 -3.54
N ASP A 78 -8.34 -15.01 -2.65
CA ASP A 78 -7.00 -15.56 -2.86
C ASP A 78 -6.89 -17.09 -2.67
N ARG A 79 -8.00 -17.76 -2.33
CA ARG A 79 -8.09 -19.22 -2.10
C ARG A 79 -8.84 -19.92 -3.22
#